data_AF-A0A5M5MU82-F1
#
_entry.id   AF-A0A5M5MU82-F1
#
_cell.length_a   1.000
_cell.length_b   1.000
_cell.length_c   1.000
_cell.angle_alpha   90.00
_cell.angle_beta   90.00
_cell.angle_gamma   90.00
#
_symmetry.space_group_name_H-M   'P 1'
#
loop_
_entity.id
_entity.type
_entity.pdbx_description
1 polymer ?
#
loop_
_entity_poly.entity_id
_entity_poly.type
_entity_poly.pdbx_seq_one_letter_code
_entity_poly.pdbx_strand_id
1 'polypeptide(L)'
;MGYFQNINSLAELKKSYRVLALQNHPDKGGSTETMQQINLEFERLYAKWKDDTTVSVAASGYENDYAGASANEYTEYVYNEYRWKGRNYNGQMRGEIVEIIRKWLKETYPRYKFSVTQNGYRSINIYLIKADFEAFTKESGLIYKDINHYHIGTDRTITERAREVMLNVCDFTMSYNYDNSDVMTDYFDTNFYLTLGIGRYDKPYQTELPKLQTKDKLPEVFKHPEGAAHKAIRQALGKARFDFIQSRANAGKLILGEDTYGSKGEHYFWPKQYSSAKTAQKRIDKLTEAGMRCRMTGYNGGCIEFLGYTSETEARLEQERQEYIVAHRQWQTKRLPTN
;
A
#
# COMPACT_ATOMS: atom_id res chain seq x y z
N MET A 1 10.27 -38.16 5.71
CA MET A 1 9.49 -37.43 4.69
C MET A 1 10.25 -36.16 4.39
N GLY A 2 10.44 -35.79 3.12
CA GLY A 2 11.10 -34.53 2.76
C GLY A 2 10.14 -33.36 2.97
N TYR A 3 10.66 -32.23 3.46
CA TYR A 3 9.91 -30.98 3.63
C TYR A 3 9.63 -30.29 2.30
N PHE A 4 10.48 -30.53 1.30
CA PHE A 4 10.32 -29.97 -0.04
C PHE A 4 9.67 -30.98 -0.97
N GLN A 5 8.55 -30.60 -1.59
CA GLN A 5 7.81 -31.46 -2.52
C GLN A 5 7.66 -30.75 -3.86
N ASN A 6 7.80 -31.53 -4.95
CA ASN A 6 7.59 -31.06 -6.33
C ASN A 6 8.41 -29.82 -6.73
N ILE A 7 9.66 -29.74 -6.28
CA ILE A 7 10.59 -28.66 -6.67
C ILE A 7 11.18 -28.97 -8.05
N ASN A 8 10.91 -28.11 -9.03
CA ASN A 8 11.39 -28.23 -10.41
C ASN A 8 12.31 -27.08 -10.83
N SER A 9 12.60 -26.13 -9.92
CA SER A 9 13.53 -25.03 -10.20
C SER A 9 14.13 -24.45 -8.91
N LEU A 10 15.23 -23.70 -9.06
CA LEU A 10 15.84 -22.95 -7.95
C LEU A 10 14.88 -21.90 -7.38
N ALA A 11 14.07 -21.26 -8.23
CA ALA A 11 13.09 -20.26 -7.83
C ALA A 11 11.99 -20.87 -6.95
N GLU A 12 11.45 -22.03 -7.34
CA GLU A 12 10.48 -22.78 -6.53
C GLU A 12 11.09 -23.22 -5.20
N LEU A 13 12.34 -23.71 -5.20
CA LEU A 13 13.04 -24.09 -3.99
C LEU A 13 13.16 -22.92 -2.99
N LYS A 14 13.64 -21.78 -3.48
CA LYS A 14 13.81 -20.55 -2.70
C LYS A 14 12.49 -20.04 -2.12
N LYS A 15 11.41 -20.12 -2.91
CA LYS A 15 10.05 -19.77 -2.50
C LYS A 15 9.53 -20.70 -1.40
N SER A 16 9.61 -22.02 -1.60
CA SER A 16 9.19 -23.01 -0.61
C SER A 16 9.99 -22.88 0.69
N TYR A 17 11.29 -22.61 0.62
CA TYR A 17 12.12 -22.42 1.81
C TYR A 17 11.62 -21.26 2.67
N ARG A 18 11.29 -20.12 2.06
CA ARG A 18 10.79 -18.93 2.79
C ARG A 18 9.48 -19.22 3.52
N VAL A 19 8.55 -19.91 2.86
CA VAL A 19 7.28 -20.36 3.47
C VAL A 19 7.55 -21.31 4.64
N LEU A 20 8.42 -22.31 4.46
CA LEU A 20 8.77 -23.27 5.49
C LEU A 20 9.49 -22.61 6.68
N ALA A 21 10.41 -21.68 6.42
CA ALA A 21 11.12 -20.92 7.44
C ALA A 21 10.16 -20.08 8.28
N LEU A 22 9.20 -19.40 7.65
CA LEU A 22 8.14 -18.64 8.32
C LEU A 22 7.24 -19.48 9.23
N GLN A 23 7.01 -20.75 8.87
CA GLN A 23 6.12 -21.66 9.61
C GLN A 23 6.84 -22.37 10.76
N ASN A 24 8.12 -22.69 10.59
CA ASN A 24 8.85 -23.57 11.51
C ASN A 24 9.91 -22.85 12.34
N HIS A 25 10.02 -21.52 12.24
CA HIS A 25 11.02 -20.78 13.00
C HIS A 25 10.84 -20.97 14.53
N PRO A 26 11.91 -21.24 15.29
CA PRO A 26 11.84 -21.44 16.74
C PRO A 26 11.19 -20.29 17.52
N ASP A 27 11.49 -19.05 17.14
CA ASP A 27 10.90 -17.86 17.79
C ASP A 27 9.38 -17.71 17.57
N LYS A 28 8.78 -18.55 16.73
CA LYS A 28 7.35 -18.61 16.45
C LYS A 28 6.68 -19.86 17.03
N GLY A 29 7.37 -20.56 17.93
CA GLY A 29 6.91 -21.82 18.52
C GLY A 29 7.19 -23.05 17.66
N GLY A 30 8.00 -22.91 16.60
CA GLY A 30 8.53 -24.04 15.83
C GLY A 30 9.64 -24.78 16.58
N SER A 31 10.00 -25.98 16.11
CA SER A 31 11.10 -26.76 16.68
C SER A 31 12.42 -26.40 15.98
N THR A 32 13.47 -26.16 16.78
CA THR A 32 14.84 -25.93 16.28
C THR A 32 15.32 -27.11 15.42
N GLU A 33 15.00 -28.33 15.83
CA GLU A 33 15.32 -29.55 15.09
C GLU A 33 14.65 -29.55 13.72
N THR A 34 13.37 -29.16 13.66
CA THR A 34 12.61 -29.08 12.40
C THR A 34 13.22 -28.05 11.45
N MET A 35 13.58 -26.86 11.96
CA MET A 35 14.22 -25.82 11.14
C MET A 35 15.60 -26.24 10.64
N GLN A 36 16.38 -26.95 11.47
CA GLN A 36 17.67 -27.51 11.06
C GLN A 36 17.51 -28.54 9.93
N GLN A 37 16.51 -29.43 10.01
CA GLN A 37 16.24 -30.38 8.93
C GLN A 37 15.82 -29.69 7.63
N ILE A 38 14.99 -28.63 7.71
CA ILE A 38 14.62 -27.81 6.56
C ILE A 38 15.87 -27.16 5.93
N ASN A 39 16.77 -26.59 6.74
CA ASN A 39 18.01 -25.98 6.24
C ASN A 39 18.92 -27.01 5.53
N LEU A 40 19.08 -28.20 6.12
CA LEU A 40 19.89 -29.28 5.54
C LEU A 40 19.31 -29.79 4.21
N GLU A 41 17.99 -29.96 4.13
CA GLU A 41 17.32 -30.38 2.90
C GLU A 41 17.39 -29.27 1.83
N PHE A 42 17.23 -28.01 2.23
CA PHE A 42 17.40 -26.84 1.36
C PHE A 42 18.81 -26.79 0.77
N GLU A 43 19.86 -26.92 1.57
CA GLU A 43 21.26 -26.89 1.11
C GLU A 43 21.54 -27.97 0.07
N ARG A 44 21.04 -29.19 0.31
CA ARG A 44 21.17 -30.33 -0.62
C ARG A 44 20.46 -30.06 -1.94
N LEU A 45 19.22 -29.56 -1.90
CA LEU A 45 18.46 -29.24 -3.11
C LEU A 45 19.04 -28.04 -3.84
N TYR A 46 19.55 -27.04 -3.11
CA TYR A 46 20.18 -25.86 -3.70
C TYR A 46 21.40 -26.24 -4.52
N ALA A 47 22.25 -27.14 -3.99
CA ALA A 47 23.40 -27.67 -4.73
C ALA A 47 23.01 -28.39 -6.03
N LYS A 48 21.82 -28.99 -6.10
CA LYS A 48 21.30 -29.64 -7.32
C LYS A 48 20.81 -28.64 -8.36
N TRP A 49 20.16 -27.56 -7.93
CA TRP A 49 19.48 -26.61 -8.83
C TRP A 49 20.29 -25.34 -9.15
N LYS A 50 21.37 -25.05 -8.42
CA LYS A 50 22.16 -23.80 -8.59
C LYS A 50 22.77 -23.62 -9.98
N ASP A 51 23.10 -24.72 -10.66
CA ASP A 51 23.76 -24.73 -11.98
C ASP A 51 22.75 -25.01 -13.10
N ASP A 52 21.46 -25.16 -12.78
CA ASP A 52 20.44 -25.47 -13.77
C ASP A 52 19.99 -24.20 -14.53
N THR A 53 20.38 -24.14 -15.80
CA THR A 53 20.03 -23.04 -16.72
C THR A 53 18.79 -23.33 -17.57
N THR A 54 18.14 -24.49 -17.44
CA THR A 54 16.99 -24.87 -18.27
C THR A 54 15.74 -24.02 -18.01
N VAL A 55 15.63 -23.44 -16.81
CA VAL A 55 14.60 -22.45 -16.45
C VAL A 55 15.25 -21.07 -16.26
N SER A 56 16.00 -20.61 -17.26
CA SER A 56 16.36 -19.20 -17.31
C SER A 56 15.10 -18.38 -17.62
N VAL A 57 14.90 -17.30 -16.86
CA VAL A 57 13.77 -16.34 -16.92
C VAL A 57 12.55 -16.68 -16.04
N ALA A 58 12.77 -16.77 -14.72
CA ALA A 58 11.85 -16.15 -13.77
C ALA A 58 12.62 -15.87 -12.47
N ALA A 59 12.87 -14.59 -12.18
CA ALA A 59 13.13 -14.18 -10.80
C ALA A 59 12.07 -14.83 -9.92
N SER A 60 12.41 -15.28 -8.71
CA SER A 60 11.47 -15.97 -7.80
C SER A 60 10.18 -15.19 -7.48
N GLY A 61 10.06 -13.95 -7.96
CA GLY A 61 8.99 -12.99 -7.66
C GLY A 61 9.27 -12.22 -6.37
N TYR A 62 10.46 -12.41 -5.79
CA TYR A 62 10.90 -11.76 -4.57
C TYR A 62 11.74 -10.53 -4.87
N GLU A 63 11.51 -9.47 -4.11
CA GLU A 63 12.26 -8.22 -4.21
C GLU A 63 13.77 -8.44 -3.96
N ASN A 64 14.08 -9.32 -2.99
CA ASN A 64 15.43 -9.78 -2.68
C ASN A 64 15.57 -11.27 -3.04
N ASP A 65 15.84 -11.56 -4.32
CA ASP A 65 16.11 -12.94 -4.77
C ASP A 65 17.54 -13.42 -4.38
N TYR A 66 18.36 -12.51 -3.84
CA TYR A 66 19.77 -12.72 -3.48
C TYR A 66 20.52 -13.50 -4.56
N ALA A 67 20.46 -12.99 -5.79
CA ALA A 67 21.10 -13.62 -6.94
C ALA A 67 22.61 -13.77 -6.69
N GLY A 68 23.13 -14.99 -6.85
CA GLY A 68 24.53 -15.31 -6.61
C GLY A 68 24.89 -15.72 -5.16
N ALA A 69 23.95 -15.68 -4.21
CA ALA A 69 24.20 -16.17 -2.86
C ALA A 69 24.38 -17.70 -2.82
N SER A 70 25.21 -18.19 -1.91
CA SER A 70 25.23 -19.60 -1.51
C SER A 70 23.95 -19.97 -0.74
N ALA A 71 23.69 -21.27 -0.53
CA ALA A 71 22.54 -21.72 0.26
C ALA A 71 22.57 -21.14 1.68
N ASN A 72 23.74 -21.11 2.31
CA ASN A 72 23.92 -20.59 3.68
C ASN A 72 23.77 -19.07 3.76
N GLU A 73 24.32 -18.32 2.79
CA GLU A 73 24.08 -16.89 2.71
C GLU A 73 22.61 -16.59 2.46
N TYR A 74 21.93 -17.36 1.59
CA TYR A 74 20.51 -17.20 1.34
C TYR A 74 19.67 -17.45 2.60
N THR A 75 19.93 -18.53 3.34
CA THR A 75 19.21 -18.81 4.59
C THR A 75 19.46 -17.71 5.61
N GLU A 76 20.70 -17.27 5.78
CA GLU A 76 21.08 -16.15 6.67
C GLU A 76 20.40 -14.84 6.27
N TYR A 77 20.38 -14.50 4.99
CA TYR A 77 19.69 -13.31 4.50
C TYR A 77 18.19 -13.37 4.75
N VAL A 78 17.56 -14.52 4.55
CA VAL A 78 16.14 -14.73 4.86
C VAL A 78 15.88 -14.55 6.36
N TYR A 79 16.70 -15.14 7.24
CA TYR A 79 16.56 -14.92 8.69
C TYR A 79 16.75 -13.45 9.08
N ASN A 80 17.73 -12.76 8.48
CA ASN A 80 18.03 -11.36 8.73
C ASN A 80 16.96 -10.41 8.19
N GLU A 81 16.36 -10.71 7.04
CA GLU A 81 15.23 -9.95 6.46
C GLU A 81 14.04 -9.97 7.43
N TYR A 82 13.79 -11.16 7.96
CA TYR A 82 12.67 -11.44 8.83
C TYR A 82 12.85 -10.93 10.27
N ARG A 83 14.09 -10.77 10.75
CA ARG A 83 14.45 -10.21 12.07
C ARG A 83 13.69 -10.84 13.25
N TRP A 84 13.34 -12.11 13.16
CA TRP A 84 12.68 -12.82 14.25
C TRP A 84 13.66 -12.99 15.40
N LYS A 85 13.38 -12.29 16.51
CA LYS A 85 14.11 -12.36 17.78
C LYS A 85 13.10 -12.34 18.92
N GLY A 86 12.49 -13.48 19.20
CA GLY A 86 11.56 -13.68 20.32
C GLY A 86 10.63 -12.48 20.61
N ARG A 87 10.53 -12.08 21.89
CA ARG A 87 9.87 -10.82 22.27
C ARG A 87 10.88 -9.67 22.19
N ASN A 88 10.64 -8.70 21.31
CA ASN A 88 11.42 -7.47 21.17
C ASN A 88 10.88 -6.32 22.04
N TYR A 89 9.70 -6.49 22.64
CA TYR A 89 9.14 -5.52 23.56
C TYR A 89 9.97 -5.42 24.85
N ASN A 90 10.45 -4.22 25.13
CA ASN A 90 11.25 -3.85 26.30
C ASN A 90 10.76 -2.50 26.88
N GLY A 91 9.44 -2.28 26.89
CA GLY A 91 8.83 -1.06 27.42
C GLY A 91 8.72 0.11 26.44
N GLN A 92 8.93 -0.10 25.14
CA GLN A 92 8.84 0.97 24.14
C GLN A 92 7.43 1.55 24.06
N MET A 93 7.33 2.86 23.90
CA MET A 93 6.05 3.51 23.63
C MET A 93 5.55 3.16 22.23
N ARG A 94 4.23 3.14 22.02
CA ARG A 94 3.63 2.89 20.69
C ARG A 94 4.19 3.79 19.59
N GLY A 95 4.56 5.03 19.91
CA GLY A 95 5.18 5.97 18.95
C GLY A 95 6.52 5.44 18.43
N GLU A 96 7.36 4.98 19.34
CA GLU A 96 8.66 4.39 19.05
C GLU A 96 8.52 3.11 18.25
N ILE A 97 7.56 2.24 18.64
CA ILE A 97 7.25 1.00 17.92
C ILE A 97 6.87 1.29 16.46
N VAL A 98 6.05 2.32 16.21
CA VAL A 98 5.69 2.71 14.84
C VAL A 98 6.91 3.15 14.03
N GLU A 99 7.84 3.89 14.61
CA GLU A 99 9.07 4.29 13.92
C GLU A 99 10.01 3.10 13.66
N ILE A 100 10.12 2.17 14.60
CA ILE A 100 10.84 0.92 14.42
C ILE A 100 10.26 0.12 13.25
N ILE A 101 8.93 -0.06 13.22
CA ILE A 101 8.22 -0.75 12.14
C ILE A 101 8.44 -0.04 10.81
N ARG A 102 8.30 1.29 10.75
CA ARG A 102 8.53 2.07 9.53
C ARG A 102 9.96 1.92 9.01
N LYS A 103 10.95 1.93 9.90
CA LYS A 103 12.36 1.74 9.54
C LYS A 103 12.59 0.33 8.99
N TRP A 104 12.14 -0.69 9.71
CA TRP A 104 12.26 -2.09 9.26
C TRP A 104 11.58 -2.30 7.90
N LEU A 105 10.33 -1.87 7.71
CA LEU A 105 9.62 -2.01 6.44
C LEU A 105 10.38 -1.37 5.25
N LYS A 106 11.05 -0.24 5.46
CA LYS A 106 11.85 0.43 4.41
C LYS A 106 13.14 -0.32 4.10
N GLU A 107 13.76 -0.94 5.10
CA GLU A 107 14.99 -1.74 4.94
C GLU A 107 14.69 -3.08 4.27
N THR A 108 13.59 -3.72 4.68
CA THR A 108 13.16 -5.05 4.24
C THR A 108 12.50 -5.02 2.86
N TYR A 109 11.65 -4.00 2.60
CA TYR A 109 10.85 -3.88 1.38
C TYR A 109 10.95 -2.49 0.75
N PRO A 110 12.14 -2.07 0.27
CA PRO A 110 12.38 -0.70 -0.20
C PRO A 110 11.52 -0.27 -1.40
N ARG A 111 11.06 -1.19 -2.25
CA ARG A 111 10.18 -0.94 -3.39
C ARG A 111 8.71 -1.01 -3.02
N TYR A 112 8.36 -1.51 -1.83
CA TYR A 112 6.97 -1.59 -1.40
C TYR A 112 6.58 -0.33 -0.63
N LYS A 113 5.31 0.04 -0.75
CA LYS A 113 4.74 1.18 -0.03
C LYS A 113 3.77 0.71 1.02
N PHE A 114 4.15 0.90 2.28
CA PHE A 114 3.28 0.67 3.42
C PHE A 114 2.73 1.99 3.98
N SER A 115 1.52 1.94 4.51
CA SER A 115 0.93 2.96 5.38
C SER A 115 0.93 2.44 6.80
N VAL A 116 1.77 3.01 7.67
CA VAL A 116 1.82 2.68 9.11
C VAL A 116 1.31 3.88 9.89
N THR A 117 0.25 3.70 10.66
CA THR A 117 -0.39 4.79 11.42
C THR A 117 -0.80 4.33 12.80
N GLN A 118 -0.71 5.23 13.77
CA GLN A 118 -1.43 5.06 15.04
C GLN A 118 -2.88 5.46 14.84
N ASN A 119 -3.80 4.61 15.26
CA ASN A 119 -5.23 4.91 15.21
C ASN A 119 -5.83 4.85 16.62
N GLY A 120 -6.57 5.90 16.99
CA GLY A 120 -7.15 6.02 18.31
C GLY A 120 -6.13 5.89 19.45
N TYR A 121 -6.60 5.36 20.58
CA TYR A 121 -5.83 5.31 21.82
C TYR A 121 -4.91 4.10 21.93
N ARG A 122 -5.19 2.99 21.22
CA ARG A 122 -4.49 1.71 21.42
C ARG A 122 -4.25 0.92 20.12
N SER A 123 -4.36 1.49 18.92
CA SER A 123 -4.20 0.69 17.69
C SER A 123 -3.01 1.12 16.83
N ILE A 124 -2.33 0.14 16.23
CA ILE A 124 -1.39 0.32 15.12
C ILE A 124 -2.04 -0.28 13.88
N ASN A 125 -2.19 0.53 12.83
CA ASN A 125 -2.71 0.08 11.56
C ASN A 125 -1.58 0.04 10.53
N ILE A 126 -1.46 -1.08 9.82
CA ILE A 126 -0.47 -1.29 8.75
C ILE A 126 -1.19 -1.76 7.49
N TYR A 127 -1.05 -0.99 6.42
CA TYR A 127 -1.63 -1.32 5.12
C TYR A 127 -0.56 -1.42 4.04
N LEU A 128 -0.53 -2.52 3.30
CA LEU A 128 0.26 -2.62 2.07
C LEU A 128 -0.47 -1.87 0.95
N ILE A 129 0.08 -0.77 0.48
CA ILE A 129 -0.54 0.11 -0.53
C ILE A 129 -0.04 -0.19 -1.95
N LYS A 130 1.23 -0.57 -2.07
CA LYS A 130 1.88 -0.77 -3.36
C LYS A 130 2.98 -1.81 -3.24
N ALA A 131 3.06 -2.75 -4.17
CA ALA A 131 4.18 -3.67 -4.30
C ALA A 131 4.28 -4.19 -5.74
N ASP A 132 5.30 -5.00 -6.02
CA ASP A 132 5.63 -5.49 -7.36
C ASP A 132 4.99 -6.84 -7.72
N PHE A 133 4.01 -7.27 -6.93
CA PHE A 133 3.26 -8.50 -7.16
C PHE A 133 1.74 -8.26 -7.12
N GLU A 134 0.98 -9.21 -7.66
CA GLU A 134 -0.48 -9.24 -7.51
C GLU A 134 -0.81 -9.73 -6.10
N ALA A 135 -1.51 -8.91 -5.30
CA ALA A 135 -1.78 -9.25 -3.91
C ALA A 135 -3.00 -10.16 -3.74
N PHE A 136 -3.95 -10.09 -4.68
CA PHE A 136 -5.21 -10.81 -4.65
C PHE A 136 -5.26 -11.87 -5.75
N THR A 137 -5.94 -12.98 -5.46
CA THR A 137 -6.23 -14.03 -6.45
C THR A 137 -7.22 -13.52 -7.49
N LYS A 138 -7.13 -14.01 -8.73
CA LYS A 138 -8.02 -13.59 -9.82
C LYS A 138 -9.48 -13.89 -9.51
N GLU A 139 -9.73 -15.01 -8.84
CA GLU A 139 -11.05 -15.46 -8.43
C GLU A 139 -11.68 -14.54 -7.38
N SER A 140 -10.86 -13.92 -6.52
CA SER A 140 -11.38 -13.01 -5.49
C SER A 140 -11.93 -11.70 -6.07
N GLY A 141 -11.35 -11.22 -7.17
CA GLY A 141 -11.69 -9.92 -7.77
C GLY A 141 -11.49 -8.72 -6.84
N LEU A 142 -10.69 -8.88 -5.78
CA LEU A 142 -10.50 -7.84 -4.75
C LEU A 142 -9.46 -6.81 -5.17
N ILE A 143 -9.69 -5.55 -4.78
CA ILE A 143 -8.75 -4.44 -4.95
C ILE A 143 -8.24 -3.88 -3.61
N TYR A 144 -8.94 -4.19 -2.51
CA TYR A 144 -8.44 -4.03 -1.15
C TYR A 144 -9.15 -4.99 -0.19
N LYS A 145 -8.53 -5.24 0.96
CA LYS A 145 -9.09 -6.08 2.03
C LYS A 145 -8.39 -5.84 3.36
N ASP A 146 -9.17 -5.78 4.44
CA ASP A 146 -8.64 -5.89 5.80
C ASP A 146 -8.29 -7.35 6.10
N ILE A 147 -7.09 -7.56 6.62
CA ILE A 147 -6.53 -8.88 6.87
C ILE A 147 -6.68 -9.21 8.35
N ASN A 148 -7.39 -10.31 8.63
CA ASN A 148 -7.46 -10.85 9.98
C ASN A 148 -6.12 -11.52 10.32
N HIS A 149 -5.39 -10.95 11.28
CA HIS A 149 -4.05 -11.42 11.64
C HIS A 149 -4.01 -12.83 12.24
N TYR A 150 -5.14 -13.34 12.75
CA TYR A 150 -5.24 -14.73 13.23
C TYR A 150 -5.39 -15.76 12.11
N HIS A 151 -5.79 -15.34 10.91
CA HIS A 151 -6.13 -16.23 9.80
C HIS A 151 -5.41 -15.88 8.49
N ILE A 152 -4.27 -15.18 8.57
CA ILE A 152 -3.46 -14.86 7.40
C ILE A 152 -3.04 -16.15 6.68
N GLY A 153 -2.65 -17.19 7.41
CA GLY A 153 -2.18 -18.46 6.85
C GLY A 153 -3.22 -19.18 5.97
N THR A 154 -4.51 -19.01 6.24
CA THR A 154 -5.60 -19.76 5.59
C THR A 154 -6.43 -18.93 4.61
N ASP A 155 -6.16 -17.63 4.49
CA ASP A 155 -6.92 -16.71 3.63
C ASP A 155 -6.76 -17.02 2.13
N ARG A 156 -7.73 -17.70 1.52
CA ARG A 156 -7.67 -18.09 0.10
C ARG A 156 -7.83 -16.93 -0.90
N THR A 157 -8.13 -15.72 -0.42
CA THR A 157 -8.37 -14.58 -1.32
C THR A 157 -7.10 -13.85 -1.74
N ILE A 158 -6.02 -14.00 -0.98
CA ILE A 158 -4.72 -13.38 -1.23
C ILE A 158 -3.73 -14.37 -1.83
N THR A 159 -2.79 -13.85 -2.63
CA THR A 159 -1.72 -14.67 -3.21
C THR A 159 -0.75 -15.17 -2.15
N GLU A 160 0.01 -16.21 -2.47
CA GLU A 160 1.03 -16.76 -1.57
C GLU A 160 2.09 -15.70 -1.18
N ARG A 161 2.49 -14.86 -2.14
CA ARG A 161 3.44 -13.76 -1.90
C ARG A 161 2.86 -12.71 -0.95
N ALA A 162 1.60 -12.32 -1.15
CA ALA A 162 0.91 -11.41 -0.24
C ALA A 162 0.82 -12.00 1.18
N ARG A 163 0.45 -13.28 1.28
CA ARG A 163 0.35 -14.01 2.54
C ARG A 163 1.67 -13.99 3.30
N GLU A 164 2.77 -14.28 2.63
CA GLU A 164 4.10 -14.28 3.21
C GLU A 164 4.48 -12.89 3.75
N VAL A 165 4.31 -11.84 2.94
CA VAL A 165 4.60 -10.47 3.35
C VAL A 165 3.76 -10.08 4.55
N MET A 166 2.45 -10.35 4.51
CA MET A 166 1.53 -10.01 5.61
C MET A 166 1.81 -10.80 6.88
N LEU A 167 2.20 -12.08 6.78
CA LEU A 167 2.66 -12.87 7.92
C LEU A 167 3.91 -12.25 8.54
N ASN A 168 4.96 -12.02 7.75
CA ASN A 168 6.21 -11.46 8.24
C ASN A 168 5.99 -10.07 8.90
N VAL A 169 5.17 -9.22 8.30
CA VAL A 169 4.80 -7.91 8.88
C VAL A 169 4.03 -8.08 10.20
N CYS A 170 3.10 -9.03 10.25
CA CYS A 170 2.36 -9.36 11.47
C CYS A 170 3.31 -9.80 12.57
N ASP A 171 4.18 -10.77 12.29
CA ASP A 171 5.08 -11.36 13.28
C ASP A 171 6.05 -10.33 13.83
N PHE A 172 6.71 -9.58 12.94
CA PHE A 172 7.64 -8.53 13.35
C PHE A 172 6.96 -7.48 14.22
N THR A 173 5.76 -7.04 13.83
CA THR A 173 4.99 -6.06 14.60
C THR A 173 4.59 -6.62 15.96
N MET A 174 4.04 -7.83 16.00
CA MET A 174 3.57 -8.47 17.24
C MET A 174 4.71 -8.81 18.19
N SER A 175 5.96 -8.93 17.73
CA SER A 175 7.13 -9.07 18.61
C SER A 175 7.34 -7.88 19.57
N TYR A 176 6.77 -6.71 19.24
CA TYR A 176 6.76 -5.50 20.09
C TYR A 176 5.47 -5.33 20.89
N ASN A 177 4.53 -6.27 20.80
CA ASN A 177 3.31 -6.26 21.60
C ASN A 177 3.52 -7.09 22.87
N TYR A 178 3.13 -6.56 24.02
CA TYR A 178 2.91 -7.40 25.20
C TYR A 178 1.46 -7.84 25.22
N ASP A 179 1.21 -9.01 25.79
CA ASP A 179 -0.13 -9.52 26.06
C ASP A 179 -0.13 -10.12 27.47
N ASN A 180 -0.70 -9.37 28.40
CA ASN A 180 -0.90 -9.78 29.80
C ASN A 180 -2.38 -10.08 30.07
N SER A 181 -3.16 -10.38 29.03
CA SER A 181 -4.59 -10.64 29.17
C SER A 181 -4.83 -11.85 30.09
N ASP A 182 -5.65 -11.67 31.12
CA ASP A 182 -6.10 -12.74 32.02
C ASP A 182 -7.45 -13.29 31.52
N VAL A 183 -7.48 -14.60 31.27
CA VAL A 183 -8.65 -15.36 30.78
C VAL A 183 -9.87 -15.22 31.71
N MET A 184 -9.65 -14.87 32.99
CA MET A 184 -10.72 -14.71 33.98
C MET A 184 -11.32 -13.30 34.04
N THR A 185 -10.80 -12.34 33.26
CA THR A 185 -11.35 -10.98 33.16
C THR A 185 -11.63 -10.60 31.71
N ASP A 186 -12.65 -9.78 31.45
CA ASP A 186 -12.98 -9.28 30.11
C ASP A 186 -12.07 -8.13 29.64
N TYR A 187 -10.92 -7.96 30.32
CA TYR A 187 -9.97 -6.87 30.09
C TYR A 187 -8.72 -7.38 29.39
N PHE A 188 -8.61 -7.09 28.10
CA PHE A 188 -7.40 -7.38 27.31
C PHE A 188 -6.32 -6.33 27.57
N ASP A 189 -5.27 -6.71 28.31
CA ASP A 189 -4.10 -5.86 28.58
C ASP A 189 -3.01 -6.11 27.52
N THR A 190 -3.11 -5.36 26.42
CA THR A 190 -2.12 -5.35 25.34
C THR A 190 -1.56 -3.95 25.11
N ASN A 191 -0.32 -3.86 24.61
CA ASN A 191 0.29 -2.58 24.27
C ASN A 191 -0.50 -1.88 23.15
N PHE A 192 -0.86 -2.66 22.14
CA PHE A 192 -1.66 -2.19 21.03
C PHE A 192 -2.47 -3.31 20.36
N TYR A 193 -3.59 -2.92 19.77
CA TYR A 193 -4.34 -3.69 18.80
C TYR A 193 -3.72 -3.51 17.41
N LEU A 194 -3.47 -4.61 16.72
CA LEU A 194 -2.97 -4.59 15.35
C LEU A 194 -4.13 -4.63 14.36
N THR A 195 -4.12 -3.74 13.37
CA THR A 195 -4.97 -3.83 12.19
C THR A 195 -4.09 -3.96 10.95
N LEU A 196 -4.28 -5.03 10.19
CA LEU A 196 -3.56 -5.30 8.95
C LEU A 196 -4.51 -5.16 7.76
N GLY A 197 -3.97 -4.75 6.62
CA GLY A 197 -4.74 -4.72 5.38
C GLY A 197 -3.88 -4.61 4.13
N ILE A 198 -4.48 -4.91 2.99
CA ILE A 198 -3.91 -4.71 1.65
C ILE A 198 -4.82 -3.72 0.94
N GLY A 199 -4.30 -2.55 0.60
CA GLY A 199 -5.11 -1.42 0.13
C GLY A 199 -6.09 -0.90 1.19
N ARG A 200 -6.87 0.11 0.83
CA ARG A 200 -7.97 0.67 1.64
C ARG A 200 -9.09 1.15 0.72
N TYR A 201 -10.27 1.36 1.29
CA TYR A 201 -11.41 1.95 0.58
C TYR A 201 -11.10 3.32 -0.05
N ASP A 202 -10.22 4.15 0.56
CA ASP A 202 -9.82 5.46 0.04
C ASP A 202 -8.56 5.40 -0.84
N LYS A 203 -7.91 4.23 -0.87
CA LYS A 203 -6.64 4.03 -1.55
C LYS A 203 -6.43 2.53 -1.84
N PRO A 204 -7.06 2.02 -2.91
CA PRO A 204 -6.91 0.63 -3.30
C PRO A 204 -5.45 0.22 -3.52
N TYR A 205 -5.19 -1.08 -3.42
CA TYR A 205 -3.86 -1.63 -3.68
C TYR A 205 -3.47 -1.42 -5.16
N GLN A 206 -2.19 -1.11 -5.39
CA GLN A 206 -1.66 -0.91 -6.73
C GLN A 206 -0.45 -1.81 -6.97
N THR A 207 -0.45 -2.56 -8.07
CA THR A 207 0.72 -3.34 -8.50
C THR A 207 1.64 -2.47 -9.35
N GLU A 208 2.92 -2.39 -8.98
CA GLU A 208 3.97 -1.80 -9.82
C GLU A 208 4.94 -2.87 -10.30
N LEU A 209 4.66 -3.41 -11.48
CA LEU A 209 5.63 -4.25 -12.14
C LEU A 209 6.90 -3.42 -12.43
N PRO A 210 8.09 -3.97 -12.19
CA PRO A 210 9.34 -3.30 -12.55
C PRO A 210 9.28 -2.93 -14.04
N LYS A 211 9.62 -1.67 -14.34
CA LYS A 211 9.64 -1.19 -15.73
C LYS A 211 10.60 -2.08 -16.53
N LEU A 212 10.06 -2.89 -17.43
CA LEU A 212 10.86 -3.59 -18.42
C LEU A 212 11.60 -2.51 -19.22
N GLN A 213 12.93 -2.49 -19.13
CA GLN A 213 13.73 -1.55 -19.92
C GLN A 213 13.67 -1.98 -21.38
N THR A 214 12.68 -1.48 -22.13
CA THR A 214 12.67 -1.57 -23.57
C THR A 214 13.80 -0.67 -24.10
N LYS A 215 14.68 -1.22 -24.93
CA LYS A 215 15.75 -0.46 -25.62
C LYS A 215 15.19 0.60 -26.58
N ASP A 216 13.90 0.50 -26.90
CA ASP A 216 13.21 1.41 -27.80
C ASP A 216 12.91 2.74 -27.11
N LYS A 217 13.23 3.84 -27.81
CA LYS A 217 12.80 5.18 -27.39
C LYS A 217 11.27 5.21 -27.34
N LEU A 218 10.72 5.35 -26.13
CA LEU A 218 9.30 5.63 -25.93
C LEU A 218 8.90 6.83 -26.81
N PRO A 219 7.69 6.82 -27.39
CA PRO A 219 7.23 7.93 -28.20
C PRO A 219 7.29 9.22 -27.37
N GLU A 220 7.77 10.29 -27.97
CA GLU A 220 7.79 11.59 -27.31
C GLU A 220 6.34 11.97 -26.94
N VAL A 221 6.09 12.18 -25.65
CA VAL A 221 4.77 12.56 -25.11
C VAL A 221 4.82 14.04 -24.81
N PHE A 222 3.77 14.77 -25.19
CA PHE A 222 3.62 16.17 -24.83
C PHE A 222 3.67 16.36 -23.30
N LYS A 223 4.54 17.24 -22.84
CA LYS A 223 4.64 17.62 -21.42
C LYS A 223 4.48 19.13 -21.31
N HIS A 224 3.54 19.56 -20.49
CA HIS A 224 3.33 20.96 -20.16
C HIS A 224 3.28 21.10 -18.63
N PRO A 225 3.98 22.07 -18.03
CA PRO A 225 3.92 22.28 -16.59
C PRO A 225 2.50 22.65 -16.15
N GLU A 226 2.11 22.18 -14.97
CA GLU A 226 0.86 22.58 -14.35
C GLU A 226 0.92 24.08 -14.01
N GLY A 227 -0.07 24.85 -14.44
CA GLY A 227 -0.19 26.28 -14.14
C GLY A 227 -0.37 26.55 -12.64
N ALA A 228 -0.06 27.78 -12.22
CA ALA A 228 -0.08 28.16 -10.81
C ALA A 228 -1.49 28.08 -10.20
N ALA A 229 -2.52 28.49 -10.94
CA ALA A 229 -3.92 28.45 -10.49
C ALA A 229 -4.42 27.01 -10.37
N HIS A 230 -4.20 26.16 -11.38
CA HIS A 230 -4.51 24.73 -11.31
C HIS A 230 -3.80 24.05 -10.13
N LYS A 231 -2.51 24.35 -9.92
CA LYS A 231 -1.73 23.83 -8.80
C LYS A 231 -2.30 24.25 -7.45
N ALA A 232 -2.68 25.52 -7.28
CA ALA A 232 -3.28 26.03 -6.04
C ALA A 232 -4.61 25.32 -5.73
N ILE A 233 -5.50 25.20 -6.73
CA ILE A 233 -6.78 24.49 -6.60
C ILE A 233 -6.56 23.02 -6.23
N ARG A 234 -5.65 22.32 -6.93
CA ARG A 234 -5.32 20.92 -6.64
C ARG A 234 -4.78 20.74 -5.21
N GLN A 235 -3.92 21.63 -4.75
CA GLN A 235 -3.39 21.61 -3.38
C GLN A 235 -4.47 21.90 -2.32
N ALA A 236 -5.39 22.81 -2.63
CA ALA A 236 -6.52 23.11 -1.75
C ALA A 236 -7.48 21.92 -1.64
N LEU A 237 -7.85 21.31 -2.76
CA LEU A 237 -8.71 20.13 -2.84
C LEU A 237 -8.08 18.88 -2.21
N GLY A 238 -6.78 18.64 -2.42
CA GLY A 238 -6.11 17.45 -1.91
C GLY A 238 -6.63 16.18 -2.59
N LYS A 239 -7.27 15.29 -1.82
CA LYS A 239 -7.95 14.10 -2.36
C LYS A 239 -9.42 14.35 -2.72
N ALA A 240 -9.98 15.48 -2.30
CA ALA A 240 -11.39 15.78 -2.50
C ALA A 240 -11.66 16.33 -3.90
N ARG A 241 -12.89 16.20 -4.35
CA ARG A 241 -13.41 16.84 -5.56
C ARG A 241 -14.85 17.27 -5.35
N PHE A 242 -15.34 18.13 -6.24
CA PHE A 242 -16.75 18.51 -6.26
C PHE A 242 -17.50 17.63 -7.26
N ASP A 243 -18.64 17.09 -6.84
CA ASP A 243 -19.54 16.34 -7.72
C ASP A 243 -20.99 16.46 -7.26
N PHE A 244 -21.92 16.09 -8.14
CA PHE A 244 -23.33 15.99 -7.81
C PHE A 244 -23.60 14.71 -7.02
N ILE A 245 -24.55 14.80 -6.08
CA ILE A 245 -24.99 13.65 -5.29
C ILE A 245 -26.48 13.39 -5.45
N GLN A 246 -26.86 12.12 -5.41
CA GLN A 246 -28.26 11.67 -5.44
C GLN A 246 -28.92 11.83 -4.05
N SER A 247 -28.86 13.04 -3.48
CA SER A 247 -29.50 13.36 -2.19
C SER A 247 -30.59 14.41 -2.41
N ARG A 248 -31.79 14.18 -1.88
CA ARG A 248 -32.90 15.13 -1.99
C ARG A 248 -32.56 16.52 -1.41
N ALA A 249 -31.78 16.57 -0.34
CA ALA A 249 -31.40 17.83 0.32
C ALA A 249 -30.31 18.63 -0.44
N ASN A 250 -29.54 17.96 -1.29
CA ASN A 250 -28.43 18.54 -2.05
C ASN A 250 -28.61 18.38 -3.57
N ALA A 251 -29.85 18.18 -4.02
CA ALA A 251 -30.17 18.01 -5.43
C ALA A 251 -29.72 19.25 -6.23
N GLY A 252 -28.98 19.03 -7.32
CA GLY A 252 -28.46 20.10 -8.18
C GLY A 252 -27.28 20.90 -7.61
N LYS A 253 -26.73 20.52 -6.45
CA LYS A 253 -25.57 21.19 -5.84
C LYS A 253 -24.29 20.40 -6.10
N LEU A 254 -23.21 21.09 -6.42
CA LEU A 254 -21.86 20.52 -6.48
C LEU A 254 -21.28 20.44 -5.08
N ILE A 255 -21.20 19.24 -4.52
CA ILE A 255 -20.80 19.00 -3.14
C ILE A 255 -19.37 18.52 -3.07
N LEU A 256 -18.61 19.00 -2.09
CA LEU A 256 -17.27 18.51 -1.79
C LEU A 256 -17.34 17.11 -1.21
N GLY A 257 -16.61 16.17 -1.81
CA GLY A 257 -16.53 14.79 -1.37
C GLY A 257 -15.22 14.15 -1.76
N GLU A 258 -15.08 12.88 -1.43
CA GLU A 258 -13.93 12.05 -1.80
C GLU A 258 -14.41 10.77 -2.47
N ASP A 259 -13.58 10.29 -3.39
CA ASP A 259 -13.81 8.99 -4.02
C ASP A 259 -13.42 7.88 -3.05
N THR A 260 -14.30 6.89 -2.99
CA THR A 260 -14.07 5.64 -2.28
C THR A 260 -14.38 4.49 -3.21
N TYR A 261 -13.83 3.34 -2.85
CA TYR A 261 -13.96 2.13 -3.64
C TYR A 261 -14.58 1.05 -2.78
N GLY A 262 -15.49 0.27 -3.38
CA GLY A 262 -15.90 -1.03 -2.86
C GLY A 262 -14.78 -2.05 -3.06
N SER A 263 -14.84 -3.16 -2.32
CA SER A 263 -13.76 -4.14 -2.31
C SER A 263 -13.52 -4.80 -3.67
N LYS A 264 -14.49 -4.74 -4.59
CA LYS A 264 -14.41 -5.31 -5.95
C LYS A 264 -14.24 -4.26 -7.05
N GLY A 265 -13.92 -3.01 -6.70
CA GLY A 265 -13.68 -1.95 -7.68
C GLY A 265 -14.89 -1.09 -7.99
N GLU A 266 -16.02 -1.27 -7.28
CA GLU A 266 -17.12 -0.33 -7.35
C GLU A 266 -16.62 1.07 -6.95
N HIS A 267 -17.03 2.11 -7.67
CA HIS A 267 -16.57 3.47 -7.43
C HIS A 267 -17.71 4.33 -6.89
N TYR A 268 -17.50 4.94 -5.72
CA TYR A 268 -18.49 5.76 -5.04
C TYR A 268 -17.91 7.12 -4.67
N PHE A 269 -18.69 8.17 -4.92
CA PHE A 269 -18.40 9.50 -4.42
C PHE A 269 -19.13 9.75 -3.11
N TRP A 270 -18.39 9.97 -2.02
CA TRP A 270 -19.00 10.27 -0.71
C TRP A 270 -18.85 11.74 -0.34
N PRO A 271 -19.97 12.43 -0.05
CA PRO A 271 -19.93 13.81 0.38
C PRO A 271 -19.25 13.94 1.75
N LYS A 272 -18.39 14.95 1.90
CA LYS A 272 -17.79 15.27 3.20
C LYS A 272 -18.80 16.03 4.06
N GLN A 273 -19.27 15.34 5.08
CA GLN A 273 -20.12 15.91 6.11
C GLN A 273 -19.28 16.48 7.24
N TYR A 274 -19.67 17.66 7.72
CA TYR A 274 -18.99 18.33 8.83
C TYR A 274 -19.91 18.37 10.03
N SER A 275 -19.45 17.78 11.14
CA SER A 275 -20.15 17.82 12.43
C SER A 275 -20.00 19.18 13.14
N SER A 276 -19.04 20.01 12.73
CA SER A 276 -18.78 21.33 13.31
C SER A 276 -18.65 22.40 12.24
N ALA A 277 -19.40 23.49 12.40
CA ALA A 277 -19.31 24.67 11.54
C ALA A 277 -17.89 25.25 11.50
N LYS A 278 -17.14 25.19 12.62
CA LYS A 278 -15.76 25.66 12.69
C LYS A 278 -14.83 24.86 11.78
N THR A 279 -15.00 23.54 11.72
CA THR A 279 -14.19 22.67 10.85
C THR A 279 -14.57 22.86 9.38
N ALA A 280 -15.86 23.04 9.08
CA ALA A 280 -16.33 23.37 7.74
C ALA A 280 -15.77 24.72 7.27
N GLN A 281 -15.81 25.75 8.12
CA GLN A 281 -15.32 27.09 7.78
C GLN A 281 -13.81 27.08 7.50
N LYS A 282 -13.00 26.42 8.35
CA LYS A 282 -11.56 26.25 8.08
C LYS A 282 -11.29 25.61 6.71
N ARG A 283 -12.14 24.67 6.29
CA ARG A 283 -12.02 24.05 4.98
C ARG A 283 -12.43 25.00 3.86
N ILE A 284 -13.49 25.79 4.05
CA ILE A 284 -13.92 26.83 3.11
C ILE A 284 -12.84 27.92 2.97
N ASP A 285 -12.21 28.36 4.05
CA ASP A 285 -11.15 29.37 4.03
C ASP A 285 -9.98 28.90 3.15
N LYS A 286 -9.53 27.65 3.33
CA LYS A 286 -8.49 27.03 2.49
C LYS A 286 -8.88 26.94 1.00
N LEU A 287 -10.16 26.75 0.70
CA LEU A 287 -10.65 26.72 -0.68
C LEU A 287 -10.72 28.14 -1.27
N THR A 288 -11.12 29.11 -0.45
CA THR A 288 -11.18 30.53 -0.78
C THR A 288 -9.79 31.09 -1.08
N GLU A 289 -8.77 30.70 -0.33
CA GLU A 289 -7.36 31.05 -0.60
C GLU A 289 -6.89 30.59 -1.98
N ALA A 290 -7.45 29.49 -2.50
CA ALA A 290 -7.20 29.00 -3.86
C ALA A 290 -8.19 29.56 -4.90
N GLY A 291 -8.98 30.56 -4.54
CA GLY A 291 -9.89 31.25 -5.45
C GLY A 291 -11.24 30.56 -5.68
N MET A 292 -11.60 29.56 -4.87
CA MET A 292 -12.89 28.88 -4.96
C MET A 292 -13.92 29.54 -4.05
N ARG A 293 -15.09 29.89 -4.60
CA ARG A 293 -16.25 30.35 -3.84
C ARG A 293 -17.06 29.15 -3.40
N CYS A 294 -17.18 28.97 -2.09
CA CYS A 294 -17.93 27.86 -1.49
C CYS A 294 -18.84 28.36 -0.37
N ARG A 295 -19.90 27.61 -0.08
CA ARG A 295 -20.77 27.84 1.09
C ARG A 295 -21.16 26.53 1.77
N MET A 296 -21.60 26.61 3.02
CA MET A 296 -22.12 25.46 3.75
C MET A 296 -23.60 25.23 3.43
N THR A 297 -24.03 23.97 3.25
CA THR A 297 -25.41 23.63 2.86
C THR A 297 -26.39 23.45 4.03
N GLY A 298 -25.93 23.36 5.28
CA GLY A 298 -26.77 23.19 6.48
C GLY A 298 -25.99 22.99 7.79
N TYR A 299 -26.70 22.80 8.91
CA TYR A 299 -26.16 22.53 10.26
C TYR A 299 -26.33 21.05 10.65
N ASN A 300 -25.45 20.50 11.51
CA ASN A 300 -25.40 19.07 11.90
C ASN A 300 -25.26 18.09 10.71
N GLY A 301 -24.07 18.00 10.12
CA GLY A 301 -23.81 17.14 8.95
C GLY A 301 -23.90 17.87 7.61
N GLY A 302 -23.82 19.20 7.64
CA GLY A 302 -23.76 20.04 6.45
C GLY A 302 -22.56 19.71 5.56
N CYS A 303 -22.73 19.91 4.26
CA CYS A 303 -21.68 19.73 3.27
C CYS A 303 -21.19 21.08 2.75
N ILE A 304 -20.09 21.08 2.00
CA ILE A 304 -19.57 22.28 1.33
C ILE A 304 -20.03 22.24 -0.13
N GLU A 305 -20.75 23.27 -0.56
CA GLU A 305 -21.21 23.49 -1.93
C GLU A 305 -20.25 24.43 -2.67
N PHE A 306 -19.94 24.09 -3.91
CA PHE A 306 -19.19 24.95 -4.83
C PHE A 306 -20.12 25.91 -5.57
N LEU A 307 -19.75 27.19 -5.60
CA LEU A 307 -20.49 28.26 -6.26
C LEU A 307 -19.81 28.80 -7.52
N GLY A 308 -18.51 28.55 -7.69
CA GLY A 308 -17.71 29.07 -8.79
C GLY A 308 -16.33 29.53 -8.33
N TYR A 309 -15.60 30.18 -9.22
CA TYR A 309 -14.29 30.76 -8.90
C TYR A 309 -14.40 32.28 -8.72
N THR A 310 -13.40 32.92 -8.12
CA THR A 310 -13.27 34.38 -8.16
C THR A 310 -12.92 34.84 -9.57
N SER A 311 -13.32 36.05 -9.96
CA SER A 311 -13.04 36.59 -11.31
C SER A 311 -11.55 36.59 -11.66
N GLU A 312 -10.68 36.86 -10.67
CA GLU A 312 -9.23 36.77 -10.83
C GLU A 312 -8.77 35.33 -11.14
N THR A 313 -9.35 34.34 -10.46
CA THR A 313 -9.01 32.93 -10.67
C THR A 313 -9.54 32.43 -12.01
N GLU A 314 -10.75 32.83 -12.42
CA GLU A 314 -11.28 32.51 -13.74
C GLU A 314 -10.40 33.05 -14.87
N ALA A 315 -9.96 34.31 -14.75
CA ALA A 315 -9.06 34.91 -15.73
C ALA A 315 -7.72 34.16 -15.81
N ARG A 316 -7.14 33.76 -14.67
CA ARG A 316 -5.90 32.97 -14.64
C ARG A 316 -6.08 31.57 -15.22
N LEU A 317 -7.17 30.89 -14.90
CA LEU A 317 -7.45 29.56 -15.44
C LEU A 317 -7.63 29.59 -16.97
N GLU A 318 -8.31 30.62 -17.50
CA GLU A 318 -8.44 30.78 -18.94
C GLU A 318 -7.10 31.12 -19.61
N GLN A 319 -6.28 31.97 -18.98
CA GLN A 319 -4.92 32.24 -19.47
C GLN A 319 -4.09 30.95 -19.55
N GLU A 320 -4.04 30.16 -18.48
CA GLU A 320 -3.31 28.88 -18.43
C GLU A 320 -3.85 27.88 -19.48
N ARG A 321 -5.17 27.87 -19.70
CA ARG A 321 -5.80 27.06 -20.75
C ARG A 321 -5.34 27.47 -22.15
N GLN A 322 -5.26 28.78 -22.43
CA GLN A 322 -4.78 29.28 -23.72
C GLN A 322 -3.30 28.94 -23.94
N GLU A 323 -2.46 29.11 -22.91
CA GLU A 323 -1.04 28.73 -22.93
C GLU A 323 -0.86 27.24 -23.25
N TYR A 324 -1.66 26.36 -22.62
CA TYR A 324 -1.67 24.93 -22.92
C TYR A 324 -2.07 24.65 -24.37
N ILE A 325 -3.15 25.26 -24.88
CA ILE A 325 -3.63 25.06 -26.25
C ILE A 325 -2.56 25.46 -27.26
N VAL A 326 -1.91 26.60 -27.05
CA VAL A 326 -0.83 27.09 -27.92
C VAL A 326 0.35 26.12 -27.89
N ALA A 327 0.81 25.72 -26.70
CA ALA A 327 1.91 24.78 -26.54
C ALA A 327 1.62 23.41 -27.20
N HIS A 328 0.41 22.89 -27.03
CA HIS A 328 -0.02 21.64 -27.64
C HIS A 328 -0.06 21.72 -29.17
N ARG A 329 -0.59 22.82 -29.74
CA ARG A 329 -0.61 23.05 -31.20
C ARG A 329 0.81 23.13 -31.77
N GLN A 330 1.71 23.84 -31.09
CA GLN A 330 3.12 23.92 -31.50
C GLN A 330 3.79 22.53 -31.49
N TRP A 331 3.52 21.73 -30.45
CA TRP A 331 4.04 20.38 -30.36
C TRP A 331 3.49 19.46 -31.47
N GLN A 332 2.19 19.54 -31.77
CA GLN A 332 1.59 18.78 -32.89
C GLN A 332 2.18 19.18 -34.24
N THR A 333 2.39 20.48 -34.48
CA THR A 333 2.93 20.99 -35.76
C THR A 333 4.35 20.48 -35.99
N LYS A 334 5.18 20.39 -34.95
CA LYS A 334 6.55 19.83 -35.03
C LYS A 334 6.58 18.33 -35.38
N ARG A 335 5.44 17.61 -35.25
CA ARG A 335 5.34 16.17 -35.53
C ARG A 335 4.76 15.85 -36.92
N LEU A 336 4.20 16.85 -37.62
CA LEU A 336 3.78 16.67 -39.00
C LEU A 336 5.02 16.72 -39.89
N PRO A 337 5.29 15.69 -40.72
CA PRO A 337 6.37 15.77 -41.69
C PRO A 337 6.06 16.94 -42.65
N THR A 338 6.98 17.89 -42.75
CA THR A 338 7.02 18.81 -43.89
C THR A 338 7.16 17.96 -45.15
N ASN A 339 6.10 17.89 -45.94
CA ASN A 339 6.10 17.33 -47.29
C ASN A 339 7.09 18.08 -48.19
#